data_AF-A0A1C3YV29-F1
#
_entry.id   AF-A0A1C3YV29-F1
#
_cell.length_a   1.000
_cell.length_b   1.000
_cell.length_c   1.000
_cell.angle_alpha   90.00
_cell.angle_beta   90.00
_cell.angle_gamma   90.00
#
_symmetry.space_group_name_H-M   'P 1'
#
loop_
_entity.id
_entity.type
_entity.pdbx_description
1 polymer ?
#
loop_
_entity_poly.entity_id
_entity_poly.type
_entity_poly.pdbx_seq_one_letter_code
_entity_poly.pdbx_strand_id
1 'polypeptide(L)'
;MAVEMWVSYYFFAIVGCFIRRYFSEYIAMDYDNDKTLNRKRRLALFYFYFIFLYSLFMISQPGEGLFLELIFFWTAVFIFILYVFFISFLETPRRYIKRKKWK
;
A
#
# COMPACT_ATOMS: atom_id res chain seq x y z
N MET A 1 -16.42 11.17 12.97
CA MET A 1 -15.02 11.13 12.46
C MET A 1 -14.73 12.42 11.70
N ALA A 2 -13.65 13.14 12.02
CA ALA A 2 -13.30 14.40 11.35
C ALA A 2 -12.96 14.18 9.86
N VAL A 3 -13.40 15.10 8.99
CA VAL A 3 -13.12 15.09 7.53
C VAL A 3 -11.62 15.00 7.25
N GLU A 4 -10.79 15.59 8.10
CA GLU A 4 -9.33 15.57 8.03
C GLU A 4 -8.74 14.15 8.06
N MET A 5 -9.35 13.23 8.82
CA MET A 5 -8.91 11.83 8.87
C MET A 5 -9.16 11.12 7.54
N TRP A 6 -10.31 11.35 6.92
CA TRP A 6 -10.59 10.82 5.58
C TRP A 6 -9.64 11.37 4.53
N VAL A 7 -9.41 12.68 4.53
CA VAL A 7 -8.50 13.34 3.57
C VAL A 7 -7.07 12.81 3.71
N SER A 8 -6.56 12.75 4.94
CA SER A 8 -5.21 12.21 5.19
C SER A 8 -5.11 10.73 4.82
N TYR A 9 -6.12 9.93 5.15
CA TYR A 9 -6.18 8.51 4.82
C TYR A 9 -6.08 8.27 3.31
N TYR A 10 -6.90 8.97 2.51
CA TYR A 10 -6.85 8.84 1.05
C TYR A 10 -5.54 9.35 0.46
N PHE A 11 -5.00 10.46 0.99
CA PHE A 11 -3.70 10.97 0.55
C PHE A 11 -2.60 9.91 0.74
N PHE A 12 -2.52 9.30 1.92
CA PHE A 12 -1.54 8.24 2.17
C PHE A 12 -1.82 6.98 1.31
N ALA A 13 -3.10 6.61 1.12
CA ALA A 13 -3.46 5.51 0.23
C ALA A 13 -2.94 5.73 -1.21
N ILE A 14 -3.06 6.95 -1.73
CA ILE A 14 -2.56 7.32 -3.06
C ILE A 14 -1.03 7.29 -3.11
N VAL A 15 -0.36 7.84 -2.09
CA VAL A 15 1.12 7.82 -2.01
C VAL A 15 1.65 6.39 -2.02
N GLY A 16 0.98 5.44 -1.36
CA GLY A 16 1.40 4.03 -1.40
C GLY A 16 1.27 3.39 -2.78
N CYS A 17 0.32 3.81 -3.61
CA CYS A 17 0.25 3.40 -5.02
C CYS A 17 1.49 3.82 -5.81
N PHE A 18 2.01 5.05 -5.58
CA PHE A 18 3.26 5.49 -6.20
C PHE A 18 4.47 4.68 -5.73
N ILE A 19 4.55 4.40 -4.43
CA ILE A 19 5.60 3.54 -3.85
C ILE A 19 5.53 2.14 -4.47
N ARG A 20 4.32 1.57 -4.59
CA ARG A 20 4.10 0.26 -5.20
C ARG A 20 4.57 0.22 -6.66
N ARG A 21 4.29 1.28 -7.42
CA ARG A 21 4.74 1.44 -8.80
C ARG A 21 6.27 1.53 -8.89
N TYR A 22 6.90 2.32 -8.02
CA TYR A 22 8.37 2.40 -7.94
C TYR A 22 9.00 1.02 -7.74
N PHE A 23 8.49 0.22 -6.80
CA PHE A 23 9.03 -1.11 -6.54
C PHE A 23 8.64 -2.18 -7.57
N SER A 24 7.69 -1.89 -8.47
CA SER A 24 7.29 -2.84 -9.53
C SER A 24 8.39 -3.10 -10.56
N GLU A 25 9.38 -2.22 -10.64
CA GLU A 25 10.50 -2.31 -11.59
C GLU A 25 11.66 -3.18 -11.07
N TYR A 26 11.61 -3.69 -9.84
CA TYR A 26 12.70 -4.43 -9.21
C TYR A 26 12.33 -5.91 -9.00
N ILE A 27 13.34 -6.78 -9.09
CA ILE A 27 13.23 -8.24 -8.93
C ILE A 27 13.97 -8.68 -7.66
N ALA A 28 13.66 -9.87 -7.14
CA ALA A 28 14.37 -10.48 -6.00
C ALA A 28 15.90 -10.28 -6.03
N MET A 29 16.55 -10.58 -7.17
CA MET A 29 18.00 -10.41 -7.35
C MET A 29 18.48 -8.96 -7.15
N ASP A 30 17.67 -7.95 -7.51
CA ASP A 30 18.05 -6.54 -7.33
C ASP A 30 18.15 -6.20 -5.83
N TYR A 31 17.27 -6.79 -5.00
CA TYR A 31 17.28 -6.58 -3.54
C TYR A 31 18.41 -7.32 -2.82
N ASP A 32 18.84 -8.47 -3.34
CA ASP A 32 19.95 -9.23 -2.78
C ASP A 32 21.29 -8.54 -3.06
N ASN A 33 21.43 -7.93 -4.24
CA ASN A 33 22.65 -7.25 -4.66
C ASN A 33 22.78 -5.80 -4.12
N ASP A 34 21.68 -5.09 -3.91
CA ASP A 34 21.68 -3.69 -3.42
C ASP A 34 21.12 -3.56 -1.99
N LYS A 35 22.02 -3.40 -1.02
CA LYS A 35 21.68 -3.17 0.40
C LYS A 35 20.85 -1.89 0.62
N THR A 36 21.06 -0.85 -0.18
CA THR A 36 20.31 0.41 -0.07
C THR A 36 18.89 0.24 -0.55
N LEU A 37 18.69 -0.48 -1.66
CA LEU A 37 17.37 -0.84 -2.17
C LEU A 37 16.59 -1.70 -1.18
N ASN A 38 17.25 -2.66 -0.53
CA ASN A 38 16.64 -3.49 0.50
C ASN A 38 16.26 -2.65 1.76
N ARG A 39 17.03 -1.61 2.10
CA ARG A 39 16.63 -0.66 3.15
C ARG A 39 15.39 0.14 2.76
N LYS A 40 15.31 0.63 1.52
CA LYS A 40 14.12 1.29 0.98
C LYS A 40 12.90 0.34 0.98
N ARG A 41 13.10 -0.94 0.63
CA ARG A 41 12.09 -1.99 0.70
C ARG A 41 11.50 -2.11 2.11
N ARG A 42 12.35 -2.20 3.13
CA ARG A 42 11.91 -2.30 4.53
C ARG A 42 11.11 -1.08 4.98
N LEU A 43 11.53 0.13 4.58
CA LEU A 43 10.77 1.36 4.87
C LEU A 43 9.42 1.38 4.17
N ALA A 44 9.35 0.91 2.92
CA ALA A 44 8.09 0.80 2.18
C ALA A 44 7.14 -0.23 2.79
N LEU A 45 7.66 -1.36 3.26
CA LEU A 45 6.88 -2.35 4.01
C LEU A 45 6.32 -1.73 5.30
N PHE A 46 7.15 -1.03 6.07
CA PHE A 46 6.68 -0.32 7.27
C PHE A 46 5.55 0.66 6.95
N TYR A 47 5.68 1.42 5.87
CA TYR A 47 4.64 2.33 5.38
C TYR A 47 3.34 1.60 4.97
N PHE A 48 3.44 0.45 4.31
CA PHE A 48 2.27 -0.33 3.92
C PHE A 48 1.57 -0.97 5.13
N TYR A 49 2.32 -1.44 6.12
CA TYR A 49 1.76 -1.88 7.40
C TYR A 49 1.09 -0.73 8.16
N PHE A 50 1.66 0.47 8.11
CA PHE A 50 1.02 1.66 8.69
C PHE A 50 -0.35 1.93 8.05
N ILE A 51 -0.47 1.90 6.72
CA ILE A 51 -1.75 2.11 6.05
C ILE A 51 -2.72 0.96 6.27
N PHE A 52 -2.22 -0.28 6.36
CA PHE A 52 -3.02 -1.44 6.72
C PHE A 52 -3.69 -1.25 8.09
N LEU A 53 -2.91 -0.85 9.10
CA LEU A 53 -3.44 -0.54 10.44
C LEU A 53 -4.37 0.68 10.42
N TYR A 54 -4.04 1.72 9.65
CA TYR A 54 -4.91 2.88 9.51
C TYR A 54 -6.25 2.49 8.87
N SER A 55 -6.25 1.57 7.91
CA SER A 55 -7.49 1.06 7.29
C SER A 55 -8.36 0.32 8.30
N LEU A 56 -7.76 -0.51 9.17
CA LEU A 56 -8.50 -1.15 10.28
C LEU A 56 -9.12 -0.13 11.22
N PHE A 57 -8.36 0.92 11.58
CA PHE A 57 -8.86 2.01 12.40
C PHE A 57 -10.07 2.70 11.74
N MET A 58 -9.98 3.04 10.46
CA MET A 58 -11.09 3.68 9.72
C MET A 58 -12.33 2.79 9.62
N ILE A 59 -12.14 1.47 9.45
CA ILE A 59 -13.24 0.48 9.42
C ILE A 59 -13.93 0.37 10.80
N SER A 60 -13.15 0.44 11.89
CA SER A 60 -13.68 0.30 13.26
C SER A 60 -14.43 1.50 13.80
N GLN A 61 -14.35 2.66 13.13
CA GLN A 61 -15.01 3.88 13.55
C GLN A 61 -16.15 4.25 12.59
N PRO A 62 -17.36 3.71 12.78
CA PRO A 62 -18.52 4.14 12.01
C PRO A 62 -18.75 5.65 12.14
N GLY A 63 -18.98 6.32 11.01
CA GLY A 63 -19.28 7.76 10.96
C GLY A 63 -20.73 8.06 11.35
N GLU A 64 -21.10 9.34 11.45
CA GLU A 64 -22.50 9.72 11.60
C GLU A 64 -23.14 9.93 10.21
N GLY A 65 -24.05 9.05 9.81
CA GLY A 65 -24.89 9.21 8.61
C GLY A 65 -24.81 8.04 7.61
N LEU A 66 -25.95 7.35 7.43
CA LEU A 66 -26.07 6.06 6.71
C LEU A 66 -25.42 6.00 5.32
N PHE A 67 -25.62 7.01 4.46
CA PHE A 67 -25.25 6.89 3.04
C PHE A 67 -23.77 7.15 2.78
N LEU A 68 -23.21 8.20 3.38
CA LEU A 68 -21.79 8.53 3.28
C LEU A 68 -20.94 7.47 3.98
N GLU A 69 -21.38 7.03 5.15
CA GLU A 69 -20.70 5.99 5.93
C GLU A 69 -20.55 4.69 5.14
N LEU A 70 -21.60 4.26 4.43
CA LEU A 70 -21.55 3.03 3.63
C LEU A 70 -20.50 3.12 2.52
N ILE A 71 -20.43 4.26 1.83
CA ILE A 71 -19.41 4.50 0.78
C ILE A 71 -18.01 4.48 1.40
N PHE A 72 -17.81 5.22 2.49
CA PHE A 72 -16.53 5.33 3.20
C PHE A 72 -16.05 4.00 3.78
N PHE A 73 -16.97 3.17 4.26
CA PHE A 73 -16.68 1.83 4.75
C PHE A 73 -16.18 0.94 3.62
N TRP A 74 -16.92 0.86 2.51
CA TRP A 74 -16.53 0.03 1.37
C TRP A 74 -15.20 0.49 0.74
N THR A 75 -14.93 1.79 0.68
CA THR A 75 -13.63 2.29 0.21
C THR A 75 -12.50 1.93 1.15
N ALA A 76 -12.69 2.02 2.47
CA ALA A 76 -11.68 1.59 3.45
C ALA A 76 -11.41 0.08 3.37
N VAL A 77 -12.44 -0.75 3.21
CA VAL A 77 -12.31 -2.20 2.97
C VAL A 77 -11.56 -2.49 1.68
N PHE A 78 -11.87 -1.77 0.59
CA PHE A 78 -11.16 -1.93 -0.67
C PHE A 78 -9.68 -1.57 -0.55
N ILE A 79 -9.35 -0.44 0.10
CA ILE A 79 -7.96 -0.03 0.35
C ILE A 79 -7.25 -1.05 1.23
N PHE A 80 -7.91 -1.55 2.28
CA PHE A 80 -7.37 -2.61 3.14
C PHE A 80 -6.93 -3.84 2.31
N ILE A 81 -7.83 -4.37 1.48
CA ILE A 81 -7.54 -5.53 0.61
C ILE A 81 -6.39 -5.21 -0.36
N LEU A 82 -6.42 -4.04 -0.99
CA LEU A 82 -5.37 -3.60 -1.91
C LEU A 82 -3.99 -3.54 -1.25
N TYR A 83 -3.92 -3.08 0.00
CA TYR A 83 -2.66 -3.00 0.74
C TYR A 83 -2.13 -4.36 1.19
N VAL A 84 -2.99 -5.35 1.45
CA VAL A 84 -2.55 -6.75 1.66
C VAL A 84 -1.80 -7.27 0.43
N PHE A 85 -2.29 -6.97 -0.78
CA PHE A 85 -1.58 -7.33 -2.02
C PHE A 85 -0.26 -6.59 -2.18
N PHE A 86 -0.19 -5.32 -1.76
CA PHE A 86 1.04 -4.53 -1.83
C PHE A 86 2.12 -5.05 -0.89
N ILE A 87 1.75 -5.40 0.34
CA ILE A 87 2.65 -6.03 1.32
C ILE A 87 3.17 -7.36 0.77
N SER A 88 2.25 -8.24 0.35
CA SER A 88 2.58 -9.55 -0.20
C SER A 88 3.57 -9.45 -1.37
N PHE A 89 3.38 -8.46 -2.26
CA PHE A 89 4.26 -8.21 -3.39
C PHE A 89 5.70 -7.87 -2.98
N LEU A 90 5.89 -7.07 -1.92
CA LEU A 90 7.21 -6.63 -1.49
C LEU A 90 7.90 -7.61 -0.54
N GLU A 91 7.14 -8.40 0.22
CA GLU A 91 7.66 -9.48 1.04
C GLU A 91 8.16 -10.64 0.17
N THR A 92 7.42 -10.95 -0.89
CA THR A 92 7.77 -12.00 -1.85
C THR A 92 8.00 -11.41 -3.24
N PRO A 93 9.10 -10.64 -3.43
CA PRO A 93 9.39 -10.06 -4.72
C PRO A 93 9.54 -11.17 -5.75
N ARG A 94 8.96 -10.93 -6.93
CA ARG A 94 8.92 -11.87 -8.04
C ARG A 94 10.35 -12.32 -8.37
N ARG A 95 10.57 -13.64 -8.50
CA ARG A 95 11.88 -14.24 -8.83
C ARG A 95 12.21 -14.24 -10.32
N TYR A 96 11.24 -13.96 -11.18
CA TYR A 96 11.39 -14.12 -12.62
C TYR A 96 12.20 -12.98 -13.27
N ILE A 97 13.00 -13.37 -14.27
CA ILE A 97 13.85 -12.52 -15.11
C ILE A 97 12.99 -11.42 -15.75
N LYS A 98 13.45 -10.16 -15.63
CA LYS A 98 12.90 -8.98 -16.33
C LYS A 98 12.71 -9.38 -17.79
N ARG A 99 11.48 -9.39 -18.33
CA ARG A 99 11.29 -9.47 -19.78
C ARG A 99 12.09 -8.30 -20.35
N LYS A 100 13.16 -8.59 -21.10
CA LYS A 100 13.90 -7.57 -21.85
C LYS A 100 12.86 -6.79 -22.64
N LYS A 101 12.70 -5.49 -22.36
CA LYS A 101 12.08 -4.58 -23.31
C LYS A 101 12.94 -4.68 -24.56
N TRP A 102 12.40 -5.24 -25.64
CA TRP A 102 13.00 -5.12 -26.95
C TRP A 102 13.10 -3.61 -27.23
N LYS A 103 14.34 -3.14 -27.41
CA LYS A 103 14.62 -1.78 -27.87
C LYS A 103 14.30 -1.69 -29.36
#